data_AF-L5N1U2-F1
#
_entry.id   AF-L5N1U2-F1
#
_cell.length_a   1.000
_cell.length_b   1.000
_cell.length_c   1.000
_cell.angle_alpha   90.00
_cell.angle_beta   90.00
_cell.angle_gamma   90.00
#
_symmetry.space_group_name_H-M   'P 1'
#
loop_
_entity.id
_entity.type
_entity.pdbx_description
1 polymer ?
#
loop_
_entity_poly.entity_id
_entity_poly.type
_entity_poly.pdbx_seq_one_letter_code
_entity_poly.pdbx_strand_id
1 'polypeptide(L)'
;MPVVDVQPDELRRLTGHEDKSDEEFKDDLFALGLEFEGVTDDGAFQLEFGPDRLDRLSVEGVARSLRYQYGDARGVSVPNTNDPDWTFVVDDDVPDERPYVTGAVVRGVDLDDAALDSLIQLQEKLHATMGRKRAKGAIGIHDLTMLKGDVLSENASGNSITYTGIEPDGDTFVALDSNDELTPAEVLEQHATG
;
A
#
# COMPACT_ATOMS: atom_id res chain seq x y z
N MET A 1 16.56 8.36 8.46
CA MET A 1 15.11 8.37 8.71
C MET A 1 14.45 7.55 7.58
N PRO A 2 13.12 7.52 7.34
CA PRO A 2 12.59 6.87 6.15
C PRO A 2 13.13 7.52 4.87
N VAL A 3 13.44 6.68 3.86
CA VAL A 3 13.86 7.12 2.53
C VAL A 3 12.82 6.68 1.49
N VAL A 4 12.40 7.61 0.64
CA VAL A 4 11.56 7.35 -0.53
C VAL A 4 12.38 7.53 -1.81
N ASP A 5 12.24 6.60 -2.74
CA ASP A 5 12.89 6.66 -4.05
C ASP A 5 11.82 7.16 -5.02
N VAL A 6 12.11 8.25 -5.72
CA VAL A 6 11.12 8.94 -6.55
C VAL A 6 11.71 9.22 -7.93
N GLN A 7 11.03 8.73 -8.96
CA GLN A 7 11.37 9.03 -10.35
C GLN A 7 11.09 10.51 -10.67
N PRO A 8 12.12 11.33 -11.02
CA PRO A 8 11.95 12.77 -11.21
C PRO A 8 10.92 13.13 -12.28
N ASP A 9 10.92 12.39 -13.39
CA ASP A 9 10.02 12.65 -14.52
C ASP A 9 8.56 12.32 -14.18
N GLU A 10 8.33 11.26 -13.41
CA GLU A 10 7.01 10.96 -12.89
C GLU A 10 6.53 12.02 -11.90
N LEU A 11 7.40 12.47 -11.01
CA LEU A 11 7.08 13.50 -10.04
C LEU A 11 6.72 14.83 -10.72
N ARG A 12 7.44 15.21 -11.79
CA ARG A 12 7.09 16.34 -12.66
C ARG A 12 5.72 16.19 -13.30
N ARG A 13 5.45 15.02 -13.91
CA ARG A 13 4.16 14.70 -14.53
C ARG A 13 3.01 14.80 -13.53
N LEU A 14 3.17 14.23 -12.33
CA LEU A 14 2.14 14.24 -11.29
C LEU A 14 1.92 15.61 -10.66
N THR A 15 2.94 16.47 -10.65
CA THR A 15 2.81 17.86 -10.20
C THR A 15 2.29 18.80 -11.30
N GLY A 16 2.43 18.43 -12.57
CA GLY A 16 2.10 19.28 -13.72
C GLY A 16 3.18 20.30 -14.07
N HIS A 17 4.43 20.07 -13.63
CA HIS A 17 5.57 20.98 -13.79
C HIS A 17 6.71 20.30 -14.56
N GLU A 18 6.44 19.85 -15.79
CA GLU A 18 7.39 19.11 -16.64
C GLU A 18 8.62 19.94 -17.05
N ASP A 19 8.50 21.26 -17.10
CA ASP A 19 9.58 22.16 -17.51
C ASP A 19 10.61 22.44 -16.39
N LYS A 20 10.36 22.03 -15.15
CA LYS A 20 11.26 22.30 -14.01
C LYS A 20 12.53 21.46 -14.07
N SER A 21 13.67 22.10 -13.85
CA SER A 21 14.97 21.42 -13.73
C SER A 21 15.05 20.57 -12.46
N ASP A 22 16.02 19.63 -12.42
CA ASP A 22 16.30 18.82 -11.23
C ASP A 22 16.68 19.67 -10.01
N GLU A 23 17.42 20.76 -10.23
CA GLU A 23 17.87 21.67 -9.16
C GLU A 23 16.68 22.38 -8.52
N GLU A 24 15.79 22.96 -9.32
CA GLU A 24 14.56 23.61 -8.82
C GLU A 24 13.70 22.63 -8.02
N PHE A 25 13.57 21.39 -8.51
CA PHE A 25 12.77 20.38 -7.82
C PHE A 25 13.38 19.97 -6.48
N LYS A 26 14.69 19.83 -6.40
CA LYS A 26 15.40 19.52 -5.15
C LYS A 26 15.25 20.64 -4.13
N ASP A 27 15.32 21.89 -4.56
CA ASP A 27 15.10 23.06 -3.68
C ASP A 27 13.66 23.07 -3.12
N ASP A 28 12.67 22.80 -3.98
CA ASP A 28 11.25 22.73 -3.58
C ASP A 28 10.97 21.56 -2.62
N LEU A 29 11.59 20.40 -2.86
CA LEU A 29 11.53 19.24 -1.97
C LEU A 29 12.16 19.52 -0.61
N PHE A 30 13.31 20.19 -0.60
CA PHE A 30 13.98 20.60 0.64
C PHE A 30 13.13 21.58 1.44
N ALA A 31 12.48 22.54 0.78
CA ALA A 31 11.54 23.47 1.43
C ALA A 31 10.33 22.76 2.07
N LEU A 32 9.96 21.56 1.58
CA LEU A 32 8.94 20.70 2.17
C LEU A 32 9.45 19.79 3.29
N GLY A 33 10.76 19.78 3.56
CA GLY A 33 11.41 18.89 4.51
C GLY A 33 11.69 17.49 3.96
N LEU A 34 11.91 17.37 2.65
CA LEU A 34 12.48 16.18 2.02
C LEU A 34 13.93 16.48 1.62
N GLU A 35 14.88 15.80 2.22
CA GLU A 35 16.31 15.99 1.99
C GLU A 35 16.79 15.01 0.92
N PHE A 36 17.46 15.54 -0.11
CA PHE A 36 18.04 14.73 -1.16
C PHE A 36 19.33 14.06 -0.69
N GLU A 37 19.38 12.73 -0.69
CA GLU A 37 20.55 11.95 -0.26
C GLU A 37 21.37 11.40 -1.42
N GLY A 38 20.76 11.21 -2.59
CA GLY A 38 21.44 10.60 -3.72
C GLY A 38 20.51 10.23 -4.87
N VAL A 39 21.07 9.51 -5.83
CA VAL A 39 20.35 8.95 -6.97
C VAL A 39 20.63 7.45 -7.00
N THR A 40 19.59 6.65 -7.22
CA THR A 40 19.72 5.21 -7.46
C THR A 40 20.34 4.92 -8.83
N ASP A 41 20.76 3.68 -9.08
CA ASP A 41 21.35 3.28 -10.36
C ASP A 41 20.39 3.45 -11.55
N ASP A 42 19.08 3.38 -11.30
CA ASP A 42 17.99 3.59 -12.26
C ASP A 42 17.52 5.04 -12.35
N GLY A 43 18.20 5.99 -11.70
CA GLY A 43 17.96 7.43 -11.86
C GLY A 43 16.91 8.04 -10.92
N ALA A 44 16.37 7.28 -9.96
CA ALA A 44 15.41 7.80 -8.99
C ALA A 44 16.11 8.65 -7.91
N PHE A 45 15.47 9.72 -7.45
CA PHE A 45 15.95 10.51 -6.32
C PHE A 45 15.69 9.79 -5.01
N GLN A 46 16.70 9.70 -4.16
CA GLN A 46 16.58 9.19 -2.79
C GLN A 46 16.31 10.37 -1.86
N LEU A 47 15.13 10.41 -1.27
CA LEU A 47 14.65 11.51 -0.45
C LEU A 47 14.40 11.03 0.99
N GLU A 48 15.16 11.57 1.94
CA GLU A 48 14.98 11.34 3.36
C GLU A 48 13.99 12.36 3.95
N PHE A 49 13.10 11.93 4.86
CA PHE A 49 12.14 12.83 5.51
C PHE A 49 11.76 12.37 6.92
N GLY A 50 11.08 13.24 7.68
CA GLY A 50 10.60 12.94 9.03
C GLY A 50 9.56 11.80 9.08
N PRO A 51 9.62 10.89 10.08
CA PRO A 51 8.73 9.73 10.15
C PRO A 51 7.26 10.07 10.47
N ASP A 52 6.93 11.33 10.69
CA ASP A 52 5.58 11.84 11.00
C ASP A 52 4.69 12.02 9.76
N ARG A 53 5.24 11.92 8.55
CA ARG A 53 4.54 12.13 7.28
C ARG A 53 4.54 10.89 6.39
N LEU A 54 3.88 9.82 6.86
CA LEU A 54 3.75 8.55 6.12
C LEU A 54 3.13 8.72 4.72
N ASP A 55 2.36 9.78 4.51
CA ASP A 55 1.84 10.12 3.20
C ASP A 55 2.94 10.42 2.18
N ARG A 56 4.17 10.71 2.58
CA ARG A 56 5.32 10.96 1.68
C ARG A 56 6.14 9.71 1.36
N LEU A 57 5.67 8.52 1.73
CA LEU A 57 6.33 7.25 1.40
C LEU A 57 6.13 6.81 -0.06
N SER A 58 5.38 7.57 -0.86
CA SER A 58 5.16 7.32 -2.28
C SER A 58 5.29 8.60 -3.11
N VAL A 59 5.53 8.45 -4.41
CA VAL A 59 5.66 9.57 -5.36
C VAL A 59 4.38 10.42 -5.41
N GLU A 60 3.20 9.81 -5.33
CA GLU A 60 1.91 10.50 -5.39
C GLU A 60 1.70 11.42 -4.19
N GLY A 61 2.15 11.00 -3.01
CA GLY A 61 2.03 11.80 -1.80
C GLY A 61 3.05 12.93 -1.70
N VAL A 62 4.26 12.72 -2.23
CA VAL A 62 5.25 13.79 -2.44
C VAL A 62 4.71 14.80 -3.46
N ALA A 63 4.22 14.33 -4.61
CA ALA A 63 3.60 15.18 -5.64
C ALA A 63 2.42 15.98 -5.08
N ARG A 64 1.55 15.34 -4.29
CA ARG A 64 0.46 16.02 -3.61
C ARG A 64 0.96 17.14 -2.70
N SER A 65 1.99 16.87 -1.88
CA SER A 65 2.58 17.90 -1.00
C SER A 65 3.10 19.10 -1.80
N LEU A 66 3.79 18.86 -2.92
CA LEU A 66 4.31 19.93 -3.79
C LEU A 66 3.19 20.73 -4.45
N ARG A 67 2.14 20.08 -4.95
CA ARG A 67 0.99 20.80 -5.53
C ARG A 67 0.30 21.74 -4.54
N TYR A 68 0.26 21.39 -3.26
CA TYR A 68 -0.22 22.30 -2.21
C TYR A 68 0.77 23.44 -1.94
N GLN A 69 2.08 23.16 -1.94
CA GLN A 69 3.14 24.15 -1.77
C GLN A 69 3.11 25.21 -2.88
N TYR A 70 2.92 24.79 -4.14
CA TYR A 70 2.81 25.68 -5.29
C TYR A 70 1.46 26.42 -5.35
N GLY A 71 0.46 25.92 -4.61
CA GLY A 71 -0.89 26.48 -4.61
C GLY A 71 -1.78 26.01 -5.76
N ASP A 72 -1.35 24.99 -6.51
CA ASP A 72 -2.09 24.31 -7.59
C ASP A 72 -3.26 23.49 -7.03
N ALA A 73 -3.09 22.94 -5.82
CA ALA A 73 -4.12 22.29 -5.04
C ALA A 73 -4.45 23.14 -3.80
N ARG A 74 -5.74 23.19 -3.44
CA ARG A 74 -6.23 23.95 -2.27
C ARG A 74 -7.34 23.19 -1.56
N GLY A 75 -7.46 23.44 -0.26
CA GLY A 75 -8.46 22.79 0.60
C GLY A 75 -8.05 21.40 1.04
N VAL A 76 -9.00 20.62 1.54
CA VAL A 76 -8.80 19.21 1.90
C VAL A 76 -9.64 18.38 0.93
N SER A 77 -8.98 17.51 0.17
CA SER A 77 -9.66 16.53 -0.67
C SER A 77 -9.68 15.20 0.05
N VAL A 78 -10.87 14.76 0.47
CA VAL A 78 -11.11 13.41 0.97
C VAL A 78 -12.00 12.72 -0.06
N PRO A 79 -11.61 11.54 -0.57
CA PRO A 79 -12.47 10.77 -1.46
C PRO A 79 -13.83 10.52 -0.79
N ASN A 80 -14.92 10.75 -1.52
CA ASN A 80 -16.25 10.36 -1.04
C ASN A 80 -16.32 8.83 -0.99
N THR A 81 -16.93 8.31 0.07
CA THR A 81 -17.21 6.88 0.23
C THR A 81 -18.67 6.60 -0.12
N ASN A 82 -18.93 5.42 -0.67
CA ASN A 82 -20.26 4.88 -0.84
C ASN A 82 -20.62 3.96 0.34
N ASP A 83 -21.88 3.52 0.39
CA ASP A 83 -22.29 2.46 1.31
C ASP A 83 -21.48 1.18 1.03
N PRO A 84 -21.06 0.45 2.08
CA PRO A 84 -20.24 -0.74 1.92
C PRO A 84 -21.07 -1.85 1.26
N ASP A 85 -20.52 -2.45 0.21
CA ASP A 85 -21.06 -3.65 -0.45
C ASP A 85 -20.26 -4.93 -0.12
N TRP A 86 -19.14 -4.76 0.60
CA TRP A 86 -18.31 -5.82 1.16
C TRP A 86 -18.13 -5.63 2.66
N THR A 87 -18.17 -6.73 3.41
CA THR A 87 -17.99 -6.73 4.87
C THR A 87 -16.96 -7.76 5.30
N PHE A 88 -16.08 -7.39 6.22
CA PHE A 88 -15.25 -8.35 6.94
C PHE A 88 -16.02 -8.94 8.11
N VAL A 89 -16.03 -10.26 8.24
CA VAL A 89 -16.50 -10.97 9.43
C VAL A 89 -15.29 -11.49 10.16
N VAL A 90 -15.09 -11.01 11.38
CA VAL A 90 -14.02 -11.48 12.26
C VAL A 90 -14.58 -12.60 13.11
N ASP A 91 -13.98 -13.76 13.00
CA ASP A 91 -14.38 -14.95 13.76
C ASP A 91 -13.73 -14.96 15.16
N ASP A 92 -14.28 -15.77 16.06
CA ASP A 92 -13.76 -15.88 17.43
C ASP A 92 -12.42 -16.63 17.49
N ASP A 93 -12.11 -17.43 16.46
CA ASP A 93 -10.89 -18.24 16.35
C ASP A 93 -9.66 -17.44 15.88
N VAL A 94 -9.77 -16.11 15.72
CA VAL A 94 -8.61 -15.26 15.42
C VAL A 94 -7.62 -15.23 16.59
N PRO A 95 -6.31 -15.30 16.34
CA PRO A 95 -5.32 -15.25 17.41
C PRO A 95 -5.28 -13.87 18.09
N ASP A 96 -5.02 -13.86 19.41
CA ASP A 96 -4.92 -12.64 20.22
C ASP A 96 -3.84 -11.66 19.71
N GLU A 97 -2.81 -12.16 19.03
CA GLU A 97 -1.76 -11.34 18.43
C GLU A 97 -2.23 -10.57 17.20
N ARG A 98 -3.34 -10.99 16.55
CA ARG A 98 -3.91 -10.37 15.35
C ARG A 98 -5.46 -10.36 15.36
N PRO A 99 -6.09 -9.62 16.28
CA PRO A 99 -7.54 -9.70 16.49
C PRO A 99 -8.37 -8.82 15.54
N TYR A 100 -7.73 -8.01 14.69
CA TYR A 100 -8.43 -7.00 13.88
C TYR A 100 -8.05 -7.07 12.40
N VAL A 101 -9.05 -6.85 11.56
CA VAL A 101 -8.91 -6.63 10.11
C VAL A 101 -9.73 -5.42 9.70
N THR A 102 -9.25 -4.69 8.71
CA THR A 102 -9.99 -3.62 8.05
C THR A 102 -9.53 -3.51 6.60
N GLY A 103 -10.32 -2.89 5.75
CA GLY A 103 -9.94 -2.66 4.36
C GLY A 103 -10.84 -1.64 3.67
N ALA A 104 -10.53 -1.38 2.41
CA ALA A 104 -11.33 -0.54 1.53
C ALA A 104 -11.29 -1.14 0.12
N VAL A 105 -12.36 -0.93 -0.63
CA VAL A 105 -12.43 -1.28 -2.05
C VAL A 105 -12.29 -0.03 -2.88
N VAL A 106 -11.28 0.00 -3.75
CA VAL A 106 -11.08 1.10 -4.72
C VAL A 106 -11.41 0.58 -6.11
N ARG A 107 -12.36 1.23 -6.79
CA ARG A 107 -12.85 0.82 -8.13
C ARG A 107 -12.44 1.82 -9.19
N GLY A 108 -12.33 1.34 -10.44
CA GLY A 108 -11.98 2.18 -11.58
C GLY A 108 -10.53 2.67 -11.53
N VAL A 109 -9.65 1.90 -10.90
CA VAL A 109 -8.20 2.12 -10.95
C VAL A 109 -7.66 1.62 -12.28
N ASP A 110 -6.82 2.44 -12.91
CA ASP A 110 -6.03 2.07 -14.08
C ASP A 110 -4.61 1.83 -13.57
N LEU A 111 -4.28 0.55 -13.33
CA LEU A 111 -2.97 0.14 -12.83
C LEU A 111 -2.16 -0.40 -14.00
N ASP A 112 -1.16 0.36 -14.41
CA ASP A 112 -0.04 -0.16 -15.21
C ASP A 112 1.04 -0.75 -14.29
N ASP A 113 2.07 -1.34 -14.88
CA ASP A 113 3.16 -1.98 -14.14
C ASP A 113 3.83 -0.99 -13.16
N ALA A 114 4.04 0.27 -13.59
CA ALA A 114 4.69 1.29 -12.77
C ALA A 114 3.81 1.71 -11.57
N ALA A 115 2.51 1.90 -11.78
CA ALA A 115 1.56 2.24 -10.72
C ALA A 115 1.40 1.09 -9.72
N LEU A 116 1.41 -0.16 -10.21
CA LEU A 116 1.38 -1.35 -9.35
C LEU A 116 2.67 -1.45 -8.51
N ASP A 117 3.83 -1.25 -9.13
CA ASP A 117 5.13 -1.26 -8.44
C ASP A 117 5.20 -0.16 -7.37
N SER A 118 4.73 1.06 -7.67
CA SER A 118 4.62 2.16 -6.70
C SER A 118 3.75 1.77 -5.50
N LEU A 119 2.59 1.14 -5.76
CA LEU A 119 1.67 0.68 -4.71
C LEU A 119 2.30 -0.41 -3.83
N ILE A 120 3.01 -1.38 -4.43
CA ILE A 120 3.72 -2.45 -3.71
C ILE A 120 4.85 -1.84 -2.87
N GLN A 121 5.64 -0.92 -3.42
CA GLN A 121 6.72 -0.24 -2.70
C GLN A 121 6.19 0.52 -1.48
N LEU A 122 5.06 1.23 -1.62
CA LEU A 122 4.40 1.89 -0.50
C LEU A 122 3.97 0.87 0.57
N GLN A 123 3.37 -0.24 0.17
CA GLN A 123 2.98 -1.32 1.07
C GLN A 123 4.19 -1.86 1.86
N GLU A 124 5.31 -2.13 1.18
CA GLU A 124 6.54 -2.62 1.80
C GLU A 124 7.17 -1.61 2.78
N LYS A 125 7.20 -0.33 2.40
CA LYS A 125 7.71 0.73 3.28
C LYS A 125 6.84 0.88 4.52
N LEU A 126 5.52 0.81 4.39
CA LEU A 126 4.60 0.79 5.53
C LEU A 126 4.80 -0.45 6.42
N HIS A 127 5.00 -1.63 5.82
CA HIS A 127 5.31 -2.86 6.56
C HIS A 127 6.60 -2.74 7.36
N ALA A 128 7.67 -2.20 6.75
CA ALA A 128 8.97 -2.06 7.38
C ALA A 128 8.97 -1.03 8.52
N THR A 129 8.25 0.09 8.33
CA THR A 129 8.23 1.22 9.28
C THR A 129 7.11 1.05 10.32
N MET A 130 5.89 1.50 10.02
CA MET A 130 4.76 1.52 10.95
C MET A 130 4.32 0.12 11.35
N GLY A 131 4.34 -0.82 10.39
CA GLY A 131 4.01 -2.23 10.60
C GLY A 131 5.06 -3.01 11.39
N ARG A 132 6.25 -2.44 11.67
CA ARG A 132 7.38 -3.09 12.35
C ARG A 132 7.69 -4.49 11.80
N LYS A 133 8.02 -4.56 10.52
CA LYS A 133 8.20 -5.82 9.77
C LYS A 133 6.97 -6.72 9.89
N ARG A 134 5.78 -6.14 9.68
CA ARG A 134 4.47 -6.78 9.76
C ARG A 134 4.02 -7.26 11.15
N ALA A 135 4.84 -7.09 12.19
CA ALA A 135 4.50 -7.51 13.55
C ALA A 135 3.34 -6.71 14.17
N LYS A 136 3.10 -5.47 13.72
CA LYS A 136 2.01 -4.61 14.21
C LYS A 136 0.84 -4.49 13.24
N GLY A 137 1.02 -4.88 11.99
CA GLY A 137 -0.01 -4.83 10.96
C GLY A 137 0.55 -5.29 9.64
N ALA A 138 -0.27 -6.01 8.88
CA ALA A 138 0.00 -6.41 7.52
C ALA A 138 -1.09 -5.82 6.61
N ILE A 139 -0.69 -5.47 5.40
CA ILE A 139 -1.50 -4.93 4.33
C ILE A 139 -1.45 -5.97 3.21
N GLY A 140 -2.62 -6.38 2.74
CA GLY A 140 -2.78 -7.22 1.55
C GLY A 140 -3.52 -6.44 0.48
N ILE A 141 -3.09 -6.62 -0.77
CA ILE A 141 -3.74 -6.05 -1.96
C ILE A 141 -4.26 -7.23 -2.77
N HIS A 142 -5.55 -7.20 -3.11
CA HIS A 142 -6.21 -8.29 -3.81
C HIS A 142 -7.03 -7.73 -4.99
N ASP A 143 -7.02 -8.46 -6.10
CA ASP A 143 -7.95 -8.20 -7.20
C ASP A 143 -9.36 -8.61 -6.78
N LEU A 144 -10.23 -7.62 -6.61
CA LEU A 144 -11.62 -7.81 -6.21
C LEU A 144 -12.38 -8.76 -7.16
N THR A 145 -12.04 -8.76 -8.44
CA THR A 145 -12.74 -9.59 -9.44
C THR A 145 -12.47 -11.08 -9.26
N MET A 146 -11.36 -11.42 -8.61
CA MET A 146 -10.95 -12.80 -8.31
C MET A 146 -11.52 -13.30 -6.98
N LEU A 147 -12.05 -12.41 -6.13
CA LEU A 147 -12.64 -12.77 -4.85
C LEU A 147 -14.05 -13.35 -5.05
N LYS A 148 -14.22 -14.60 -4.61
CA LYS A 148 -15.54 -15.24 -4.49
C LYS A 148 -16.10 -14.85 -3.13
N GLY A 149 -16.83 -13.74 -3.08
CA GLY A 149 -17.52 -13.33 -1.85
C GLY A 149 -18.60 -14.34 -1.48
N ASP A 150 -18.71 -14.67 -0.20
CA ASP A 150 -19.85 -15.42 0.32
C ASP A 150 -21.01 -14.47 0.67
N VAL A 151 -22.24 -14.96 0.57
CA VAL A 151 -23.43 -14.23 1.01
C VAL A 151 -23.61 -14.50 2.51
N LEU A 152 -23.44 -13.47 3.33
CA LEU A 152 -23.49 -13.55 4.80
C LEU A 152 -24.76 -14.15 5.40
N SER A 153 -25.88 -14.08 4.67
CA SER A 153 -27.20 -14.59 5.05
C SER A 153 -28.17 -14.33 3.90
N GLU A 154 -29.25 -15.11 3.77
CA GLU A 154 -30.34 -14.84 2.80
C GLU A 154 -30.94 -13.41 2.92
N ASN A 155 -30.69 -12.72 4.05
CA ASN A 155 -31.13 -11.36 4.32
C ASN A 155 -29.99 -10.32 4.37
N ALA A 156 -28.73 -10.71 4.14
CA ALA A 156 -27.61 -9.79 4.11
C ALA A 156 -27.43 -9.24 2.69
N SER A 157 -27.45 -7.91 2.56
CA SER A 157 -27.18 -7.23 1.30
C SER A 157 -25.67 -7.03 1.14
N GLY A 158 -24.97 -7.98 0.52
CA GLY A 158 -23.55 -7.79 0.15
C GLY A 158 -22.70 -9.05 0.22
N ASN A 159 -21.47 -8.93 -0.28
CA ASN A 159 -20.44 -9.96 -0.22
C ASN A 159 -19.68 -9.88 1.11
N SER A 160 -19.10 -10.99 1.56
CA SER A 160 -18.21 -10.98 2.71
C SER A 160 -16.89 -11.69 2.53
N ILE A 161 -15.94 -11.29 3.37
CA ILE A 161 -14.66 -11.94 3.59
C ILE A 161 -14.59 -12.32 5.07
N THR A 162 -14.37 -13.60 5.35
CA THR A 162 -14.15 -14.07 6.72
C THR A 162 -12.67 -13.95 7.07
N TYR A 163 -12.39 -13.38 8.24
CA TYR A 163 -11.08 -13.34 8.86
C TYR A 163 -11.10 -14.24 10.08
N THR A 164 -10.38 -15.35 10.00
CA THR A 164 -10.39 -16.42 11.00
C THR A 164 -8.99 -17.04 11.15
N GLY A 165 -8.76 -17.70 12.27
CA GLY A 165 -7.60 -18.56 12.46
C GLY A 165 -7.80 -19.89 11.73
N ILE A 166 -6.71 -20.45 11.20
CA ILE A 166 -6.73 -21.77 10.55
C ILE A 166 -5.70 -22.68 11.21
N GLU A 167 -6.01 -23.98 11.26
CA GLU A 167 -5.08 -24.97 11.80
C GLU A 167 -3.82 -25.08 10.91
N PRO A 168 -2.62 -25.24 11.48
CA PRO A 168 -1.38 -25.32 10.70
C PRO A 168 -1.37 -26.44 9.66
N ASP A 169 -2.01 -27.57 9.96
CA ASP A 169 -2.13 -28.74 9.06
C ASP A 169 -3.53 -28.82 8.39
N GLY A 170 -4.25 -27.69 8.34
CA GLY A 170 -5.62 -27.60 7.81
C GLY A 170 -5.68 -27.51 6.28
N ASP A 171 -6.54 -26.63 5.78
CA ASP A 171 -6.76 -26.44 4.34
C ASP A 171 -5.49 -25.98 3.60
N THR A 172 -5.33 -26.48 2.37
CA THR A 172 -4.18 -26.16 1.53
C THR A 172 -4.46 -24.97 0.61
N PHE A 173 -3.40 -24.27 0.20
CA PHE A 173 -3.46 -23.23 -0.81
C PHE A 173 -2.14 -23.10 -1.58
N VAL A 174 -2.18 -22.43 -2.73
CA VAL A 174 -0.97 -22.10 -3.50
C VAL A 174 -0.54 -20.68 -3.11
N ALA A 175 0.62 -20.57 -2.46
CA ALA A 175 1.20 -19.28 -2.08
C ALA A 175 1.70 -18.49 -3.31
N LEU A 176 1.80 -17.16 -3.18
CA LEU A 176 2.42 -16.31 -4.20
C LEU A 176 3.86 -16.78 -4.46
N ASP A 177 4.28 -16.80 -5.72
CA ASP A 177 5.59 -17.32 -6.18
C ASP A 177 5.82 -18.83 -5.93
N SER A 178 4.74 -19.59 -5.65
CA SER A 178 4.75 -21.05 -5.58
C SER A 178 3.86 -21.68 -6.67
N ASN A 179 4.16 -22.92 -7.03
CA ASN A 179 3.28 -23.79 -7.82
C ASN A 179 2.74 -24.98 -7.02
N ASP A 180 3.21 -25.13 -5.78
CA ASP A 180 2.84 -26.24 -4.92
C ASP A 180 1.67 -25.82 -4.03
N GLU A 181 0.68 -26.71 -3.93
CA GLU A 181 -0.43 -26.60 -2.98
C GLU A 181 0.04 -27.14 -1.63
N LEU A 182 0.10 -26.26 -0.62
CA LEU A 182 0.74 -26.52 0.68
C LEU A 182 -0.21 -26.17 1.83
N THR A 183 -0.04 -26.82 2.97
CA THR A 183 -0.70 -26.41 4.24
C THR A 183 -0.06 -25.13 4.80
N PRO A 184 -0.73 -24.42 5.73
CA PRO A 184 -0.14 -23.26 6.39
C PRO A 184 1.21 -23.55 7.07
N ALA A 185 1.36 -24.70 7.73
CA ALA A 185 2.62 -25.12 8.34
C ALA A 185 3.72 -25.32 7.30
N GLU A 186 3.40 -25.97 6.18
CA GLU A 186 4.36 -26.18 5.09
C GLU A 186 4.78 -24.86 4.45
N VAL A 187 3.88 -23.89 4.30
CA VAL A 187 4.25 -22.55 3.80
C VAL A 187 5.23 -21.87 4.76
N LEU A 188 5.02 -21.96 6.08
CA LEU A 188 5.92 -21.39 7.08
C LEU A 188 7.31 -22.05 7.08
N GLU A 189 7.40 -23.34 6.77
CA GLU A 189 8.67 -24.07 6.76
C GLU A 189 9.42 -23.99 5.41
N GLN A 190 8.70 -23.99 4.29
CA GLN A 190 9.26 -24.23 2.96
C GLN A 190 9.30 -22.97 2.09
N HIS A 191 8.41 -22.00 2.31
CA HIS A 191 8.30 -20.81 1.46
C HIS A 191 9.22 -19.68 1.93
N ALA A 192 9.73 -18.87 1.01
CA ALA A 192 10.63 -17.76 1.33
C ALA A 192 10.02 -16.67 2.22
N THR A 193 8.70 -16.64 2.32
CA THR A 193 7.94 -15.70 3.16
C THR A 193 7.53 -16.26 4.52
N GLY A 194 7.85 -17.53 4.79
CA GLY A 194 7.59 -18.23 6.05
C GLY A 194 8.38 -17.70 7.24
#